data_AF-A0A3G8JG19-F1
#
_entry.id   AF-A0A3G8JG19-F1
#
_cell.length_a   1.000
_cell.length_b   1.000
_cell.length_c   1.000
_cell.angle_alpha   90.00
_cell.angle_beta   90.00
_cell.angle_gamma   90.00
#
_symmetry.space_group_name_H-M   'P 1'
#
loop_
_entity.id
_entity.type
_entity.pdbx_description
1 polymer ?
#
loop_
_entity_poly.entity_id
_entity_poly.type
_entity_poly.pdbx_seq_one_letter_code
_entity_poly.pdbx_strand_id
1 'polypeptide(L)'
;MADEADTTTTEDSTATDQAANTATQTTETATGTESAQTEATKADTTDWKAEARKHEQRAKENYAAAQELAKLKKSQMNEQQKAEAAATEATTRAEAAERRAALLQAAVDYKLDKDDLELLDGVPADQIEGRAKKLADRLKKAAPPERSGSEGGGDRGAKKPTSLEGAISKALGG
;
A
#
# COMPACT_ATOMS: atom_id res chain seq x y z
N MET A 1 48.37 -41.05 2.39
CA MET A 1 47.88 -40.22 3.51
C MET A 1 46.42 -39.96 3.20
N ALA A 2 45.55 -40.93 3.45
CA ALA A 2 45.03 -41.33 4.75
C ALA A 2 44.19 -40.17 5.33
N ASP A 3 42.85 -40.26 5.27
CA ASP A 3 41.99 -40.95 6.27
C ASP A 3 41.76 -39.98 7.46
N GLU A 4 40.57 -39.70 7.99
CA GLU A 4 39.31 -40.45 8.09
C GLU A 4 38.16 -39.43 8.27
N ALA A 5 37.03 -39.57 7.56
CA ALA A 5 35.84 -40.40 7.88
C ALA A 5 34.93 -39.70 8.93
N ASP A 6 33.60 -39.68 8.79
CA ASP A 6 32.77 -40.85 8.57
C ASP A 6 31.34 -40.48 8.10
N THR A 7 30.89 -41.26 7.11
CA THR A 7 29.53 -41.67 6.66
C THR A 7 28.30 -40.76 6.85
N THR A 8 27.39 -40.67 5.88
CA THR A 8 26.42 -41.75 5.59
C THR A 8 25.69 -41.52 4.24
N THR A 9 25.90 -42.46 3.32
CA THR A 9 24.89 -43.09 2.42
C THR A 9 24.48 -42.44 1.09
N THR A 10 25.19 -42.90 0.05
CA THR A 10 24.72 -43.40 -1.25
C THR A 10 23.43 -44.23 -1.17
N GLU A 11 22.45 -43.96 -2.03
CA GLU A 11 21.82 -44.99 -2.89
C GLU A 11 20.88 -44.31 -3.91
N ASP A 12 21.39 -44.19 -5.14
CA ASP A 12 20.61 -44.43 -6.35
C ASP A 12 20.18 -45.89 -6.33
N SER A 13 18.88 -46.17 -6.28
CA SER A 13 18.35 -47.36 -6.92
C SER A 13 16.83 -47.32 -7.04
N THR A 14 16.41 -47.32 -8.29
CA THR A 14 15.17 -47.92 -8.77
C THR A 14 14.94 -49.30 -8.14
N ALA A 15 13.73 -49.52 -7.61
CA ALA A 15 13.23 -50.86 -7.32
C ALA A 15 11.71 -50.90 -7.58
N THR A 16 11.38 -51.43 -8.75
CA THR A 16 10.14 -52.13 -9.04
C THR A 16 10.03 -53.37 -8.14
N ASP A 17 8.91 -53.54 -7.45
CA ASP A 17 8.26 -54.83 -7.20
C ASP A 17 6.83 -54.54 -6.73
N GLN A 18 5.80 -54.67 -7.56
CA GLN A 18 5.16 -55.89 -8.06
C GLN A 18 4.48 -56.73 -6.97
N ALA A 19 3.13 -56.76 -7.09
CA ALA A 19 2.21 -57.84 -6.77
C ALA A 19 2.01 -58.31 -5.31
N ALA A 20 0.74 -58.21 -4.86
CA ALA A 20 -0.07 -59.35 -4.41
C ALA A 20 -1.40 -58.80 -3.84
N ASN A 21 -2.47 -58.72 -4.63
CA ASN A 21 -3.55 -59.72 -4.62
C ASN A 21 -3.24 -60.98 -3.79
N THR A 22 -3.99 -61.22 -2.70
CA THR A 22 -4.48 -62.56 -2.31
C THR A 22 -5.63 -62.41 -1.33
N ALA A 23 -6.75 -63.02 -1.73
CA ALA A 23 -7.94 -63.25 -0.94
C ALA A 23 -7.69 -64.19 0.25
N THR A 24 -8.53 -64.09 1.28
CA THR A 24 -8.79 -65.22 2.21
C THR A 24 -10.27 -65.20 2.61
N GLN A 25 -11.05 -66.01 1.87
CA GLN A 25 -12.16 -66.86 2.33
C GLN A 25 -11.81 -67.56 3.67
N THR A 26 -12.66 -68.06 4.58
CA THR A 26 -14.08 -68.42 4.69
C THR A 26 -14.25 -68.98 6.12
N THR A 27 -15.43 -68.84 6.76
CA THR A 27 -16.24 -69.89 7.45
C THR A 27 -17.38 -69.20 8.21
N GLU A 28 -18.61 -69.23 7.68
CA GLU A 28 -19.69 -70.20 7.95
C GLU A 28 -20.43 -70.00 9.29
N THR A 29 -21.69 -69.55 9.20
CA THR A 29 -22.84 -70.26 9.80
C THR A 29 -24.09 -69.93 8.99
N ALA A 30 -24.77 -70.99 8.55
CA ALA A 30 -25.94 -71.02 7.71
C ALA A 30 -27.19 -70.38 8.35
N THR A 31 -28.04 -69.76 7.52
CA THR A 31 -29.48 -70.11 7.41
C THR A 31 -29.97 -69.53 6.08
N GLY A 32 -30.43 -70.40 5.19
CA GLY A 32 -30.80 -70.06 3.83
C GLY A 32 -32.10 -69.28 3.70
N THR A 33 -32.25 -68.60 2.56
CA THR A 33 -33.45 -68.71 1.73
C THR A 33 -33.01 -68.46 0.29
N GLU A 34 -33.20 -69.52 -0.48
CA GLU A 34 -32.97 -69.68 -1.90
C GLU A 34 -33.88 -68.75 -2.72
N SER A 35 -33.31 -68.05 -3.70
CA SER A 35 -34.00 -67.70 -4.94
C SER A 35 -32.99 -67.40 -6.04
N ALA A 36 -32.69 -68.47 -6.78
CA ALA A 36 -32.58 -68.51 -8.23
C ALA A 36 -31.75 -67.41 -8.94
N GLN A 37 -30.51 -67.80 -9.26
CA GLN A 37 -30.03 -67.93 -10.64
C GLN A 37 -30.46 -66.85 -11.64
N THR A 38 -29.50 -66.02 -12.06
CA THR A 38 -29.10 -65.90 -13.47
C THR A 38 -27.90 -64.96 -13.59
N GLU A 39 -26.69 -65.56 -13.64
CA GLU A 39 -25.57 -64.98 -14.35
C GLU A 39 -25.94 -64.96 -15.84
N ALA A 40 -26.55 -63.86 -16.28
CA ALA A 40 -26.60 -63.51 -17.69
C ALA A 40 -25.48 -62.51 -17.93
N THR A 41 -24.48 -62.94 -18.68
CA THR A 41 -23.57 -62.10 -19.47
C THR A 41 -24.37 -60.97 -20.14
N LYS A 42 -24.44 -59.79 -19.52
CA LYS A 42 -24.99 -58.60 -20.15
C LYS A 42 -23.85 -57.97 -20.95
N ALA A 43 -23.95 -58.08 -22.27
CA ALA A 43 -23.31 -57.12 -23.15
C ALA A 43 -23.53 -55.70 -22.60
N ASP A 44 -22.51 -54.85 -22.65
CA ASP A 44 -22.55 -53.44 -22.25
C ASP A 44 -23.52 -52.64 -23.16
N THR A 45 -24.82 -52.90 -23.05
CA THR A 45 -25.86 -52.04 -23.61
C THR A 45 -26.09 -50.92 -22.63
N THR A 46 -25.24 -49.90 -22.75
CA THR A 46 -25.34 -48.71 -21.92
C THR A 46 -26.71 -48.03 -22.07
N ASP A 47 -27.29 -47.64 -20.94
CA ASP A 47 -28.58 -46.96 -20.89
C ASP A 47 -28.43 -45.47 -21.24
N TRP A 48 -28.66 -45.14 -22.51
CA TRP A 48 -28.61 -43.76 -23.03
C TRP A 48 -29.60 -42.82 -22.33
N LYS A 49 -30.70 -43.33 -21.78
CA LYS A 49 -31.66 -42.51 -21.05
C LYS A 49 -31.12 -42.14 -19.68
N ALA A 50 -30.46 -43.07 -18.99
CA ALA A 50 -29.76 -42.78 -17.74
C ALA A 50 -28.62 -41.78 -17.98
N GLU A 51 -27.84 -41.96 -19.05
CA GLU A 51 -26.72 -41.06 -19.36
C GLU A 51 -27.22 -39.66 -19.76
N ALA A 52 -28.29 -39.56 -20.56
CA ALA A 52 -28.91 -38.28 -20.89
C ALA A 52 -29.37 -37.50 -19.64
N ARG A 53 -30.00 -38.18 -18.67
CA ARG A 53 -30.38 -37.54 -17.40
C ARG A 53 -29.17 -37.06 -16.60
N LYS A 54 -28.07 -37.83 -16.55
CA LYS A 54 -26.83 -37.38 -15.91
C LYS A 54 -26.26 -36.14 -16.59
N HIS A 55 -26.25 -36.10 -17.92
CA HIS A 55 -25.77 -34.94 -18.67
C HIS A 55 -26.67 -33.71 -18.44
N GLU A 56 -27.98 -33.89 -18.40
CA GLU A 56 -28.92 -32.82 -18.07
C GLU A 56 -28.66 -32.27 -16.66
N GLN A 57 -28.43 -33.16 -15.69
CA GLN A 57 -28.17 -32.79 -14.29
C GLN A 57 -26.83 -32.04 -14.17
N ARG A 58 -25.75 -32.58 -14.78
CA ARG A 58 -24.45 -31.91 -14.85
C ARG A 58 -24.52 -30.57 -15.57
N ALA A 59 -25.32 -30.43 -16.63
CA ALA A 59 -25.47 -29.17 -17.34
C ALA A 59 -26.14 -28.10 -16.45
N LYS A 60 -27.16 -28.48 -15.67
CA LYS A 60 -27.81 -27.59 -14.71
C LYS A 60 -26.85 -27.17 -13.60
N GLU A 61 -26.08 -28.11 -13.06
CA GLU A 61 -25.07 -27.83 -12.03
C GLU A 61 -23.96 -26.90 -12.56
N ASN A 62 -23.44 -27.17 -13.76
CA ASN A 62 -22.43 -26.33 -14.40
C ASN A 62 -22.96 -24.93 -14.69
N TYR A 63 -24.21 -24.80 -15.12
CA TYR A 63 -24.85 -23.51 -15.33
C TYR A 63 -24.99 -22.72 -14.02
N ALA A 64 -25.43 -23.36 -12.94
CA ALA A 64 -25.51 -22.74 -11.62
C ALA A 64 -24.12 -22.30 -11.12
N ALA A 65 -23.11 -23.16 -11.24
CA ALA A 65 -21.74 -22.83 -10.88
C ALA A 65 -21.19 -21.65 -11.70
N ALA A 66 -21.46 -21.60 -13.01
CA ALA A 66 -21.06 -20.49 -13.87
C ALA A 66 -21.71 -19.16 -13.45
N GLN A 67 -22.99 -19.19 -13.04
CA GLN A 67 -23.70 -18.01 -12.56
C GLN A 67 -23.13 -17.49 -11.23
N GLU A 68 -22.86 -18.38 -10.27
CA GLU A 68 -22.22 -18.01 -9.01
C GLU A 68 -20.82 -17.43 -9.24
N LEU A 69 -20.04 -18.04 -10.14
CA LEU A 69 -18.70 -17.55 -10.52
C LEU A 69 -18.79 -16.16 -11.18
N ALA A 70 -19.77 -15.94 -12.06
CA ALA A 70 -20.02 -14.65 -12.67
C ALA A 70 -20.42 -13.57 -11.64
N LYS A 71 -21.26 -13.92 -10.67
CA LYS A 71 -21.69 -13.03 -9.58
C LYS A 71 -20.51 -12.65 -8.68
N LEU A 72 -19.68 -13.63 -8.29
CA LEU A 72 -18.45 -13.40 -7.52
C LEU A 72 -17.48 -12.50 -8.27
N LYS A 73 -17.22 -12.77 -9.56
CA LYS A 73 -16.36 -11.91 -10.39
C LYS A 73 -16.89 -10.49 -10.48
N LYS A 74 -18.20 -10.31 -10.69
CA LYS A 74 -18.83 -8.98 -10.74
C LYS A 74 -18.71 -8.24 -9.40
N SER A 75 -18.91 -8.94 -8.28
CA SER A 75 -18.74 -8.36 -6.94
C SER A 75 -17.29 -7.96 -6.69
N GLN A 76 -16.34 -8.85 -7.00
CA GLN A 76 -14.91 -8.57 -6.83
C GLN A 76 -14.43 -7.44 -7.74
N MET A 77 -14.88 -7.37 -9.00
CA MET A 77 -14.54 -6.25 -9.88
C MET A 77 -15.03 -4.92 -9.29
N ASN A 78 -16.25 -4.87 -8.76
CA ASN A 78 -16.80 -3.67 -8.14
C ASN A 78 -16.04 -3.30 -6.85
N GLU A 79 -15.71 -4.29 -6.03
CA GLU A 79 -14.95 -4.09 -4.79
C GLU A 79 -13.49 -3.72 -5.06
N GLN A 80 -12.86 -4.28 -6.09
CA GLN A 80 -11.53 -3.89 -6.57
C GLN A 80 -11.53 -2.46 -7.10
N GLN A 81 -12.52 -2.08 -7.91
CA GLN A 81 -12.65 -0.70 -8.38
C GLN A 81 -12.81 0.28 -7.22
N LYS A 82 -13.61 -0.07 -6.22
CA LYS A 82 -13.78 0.73 -5.01
C LYS A 82 -12.49 0.80 -4.19
N ALA A 83 -11.77 -0.31 -4.06
CA ALA A 83 -10.49 -0.37 -3.35
C ALA A 83 -9.41 0.45 -4.07
N GLU A 84 -9.35 0.40 -5.40
CA GLU A 84 -8.41 1.17 -6.22
C GLU A 84 -8.71 2.67 -6.17
N ALA A 85 -9.99 3.06 -6.22
CA ALA A 85 -10.41 4.43 -6.01
C ALA A 85 -10.03 4.93 -4.61
N ALA A 86 -10.28 4.12 -3.57
CA ALA A 86 -9.91 4.46 -2.20
C ALA A 86 -8.39 4.54 -2.00
N ALA A 87 -7.62 3.64 -2.63
CA ALA A 87 -6.16 3.68 -2.60
C ALA A 87 -5.62 4.92 -3.31
N THR A 88 -6.17 5.27 -4.47
CA THR A 88 -5.80 6.49 -5.20
C THR A 88 -6.13 7.74 -4.40
N GLU A 89 -7.31 7.80 -3.78
CA GLU A 89 -7.69 8.92 -2.91
C GLU A 89 -6.77 9.01 -1.68
N ALA A 90 -6.43 7.88 -1.06
CA ALA A 90 -5.52 7.84 0.07
C ALA A 90 -4.12 8.32 -0.32
N THR A 91 -3.57 7.84 -1.44
CA THR A 91 -2.26 8.24 -1.96
C THR A 91 -2.24 9.73 -2.32
N THR A 92 -3.23 10.21 -3.07
CA THR A 92 -3.30 11.64 -3.44
C THR A 92 -3.43 12.55 -2.20
N ARG A 93 -4.18 12.11 -1.18
CA ARG A 93 -4.29 12.83 0.09
C ARG A 93 -2.97 12.81 0.87
N ALA A 94 -2.27 11.67 0.90
CA ALA A 94 -0.97 11.53 1.53
C ALA A 94 0.08 12.42 0.85
N GLU A 95 0.20 12.34 -0.48
CA GLU A 95 1.10 13.18 -1.28
C GLU A 95 0.81 14.68 -1.09
N ALA A 96 -0.47 15.07 -1.05
CA ALA A 96 -0.85 16.46 -0.78
C ALA A 96 -0.48 16.91 0.65
N ALA A 97 -0.60 16.03 1.64
CA ALA A 97 -0.22 16.32 3.02
C ALA A 97 1.31 16.43 3.17
N GLU A 98 2.06 15.50 2.58
CA GLU A 98 3.53 15.52 2.54
C GLU A 98 4.04 16.77 1.83
N ARG A 99 3.44 17.14 0.69
CA ARG A 99 3.79 18.37 -0.03
C ARG A 99 3.55 19.61 0.83
N ARG A 100 2.40 19.70 1.51
CA ARG A 100 2.10 20.83 2.41
C ARG A 100 3.09 20.90 3.57
N ALA A 101 3.46 19.76 4.16
CA ALA A 101 4.47 19.71 5.20
C ALA A 101 5.84 20.19 4.69
N ALA A 102 6.25 19.73 3.50
CA ALA A 102 7.50 20.17 2.87
C ALA A 102 7.50 21.68 2.55
N LEU A 103 6.39 22.24 2.05
CA LEU A 103 6.24 23.68 1.80
C LEU A 103 6.37 24.49 3.10
N LEU A 104 5.69 24.06 4.17
CA LEU A 104 5.76 24.74 5.47
C LEU A 104 7.17 24.69 6.06
N GLN A 105 7.83 23.54 5.98
CA GLN A 105 9.21 23.38 6.43
C GLN A 105 10.16 24.29 5.66
N ALA A 106 10.06 24.30 4.32
CA ALA A 106 10.85 25.16 3.47
C ALA A 106 10.58 26.66 3.72
N ALA A 107 9.33 27.04 3.98
CA ALA A 107 8.97 28.41 4.34
C ALA A 107 9.72 28.88 5.59
N VAL A 108 9.75 28.03 6.63
CA VAL A 108 10.41 28.31 7.91
C VAL A 108 11.94 28.36 7.73
N ASP A 109 12.52 27.35 7.08
CA ASP A 109 13.97 27.20 6.95
C ASP A 109 14.60 28.28 6.07
N TYR A 110 13.92 28.65 4.99
CA TYR A 110 14.44 29.59 3.99
C TYR A 110 13.84 30.99 4.08
N LYS A 111 12.93 31.23 5.05
CA LYS A 111 12.21 32.51 5.25
C LYS A 111 11.51 33.01 3.98
N LEU A 112 10.86 32.09 3.27
CA LEU A 112 10.09 32.40 2.06
C LEU A 112 8.75 33.03 2.44
N ASP A 113 8.33 34.02 1.67
CA ASP A 113 7.02 34.65 1.84
C ASP A 113 5.92 33.88 1.07
N LYS A 114 4.70 34.39 1.11
CA LYS A 114 3.57 33.74 0.45
C LYS A 114 3.74 33.68 -1.08
N ASP A 115 4.29 34.73 -1.69
CA ASP A 115 4.45 34.81 -3.14
C ASP A 115 5.53 33.82 -3.59
N ASP A 116 6.60 33.67 -2.80
CA ASP A 116 7.63 32.63 -3.00
C ASP A 116 7.09 31.21 -2.87
N LEU A 117 6.13 30.97 -1.96
CA LEU A 117 5.47 29.67 -1.80
C LEU A 117 4.54 29.34 -2.97
N GLU A 118 3.91 30.34 -3.59
CA GLU A 118 3.11 30.16 -4.81
C GLU A 118 3.99 29.69 -5.99
N LEU A 119 5.26 30.11 -6.05
CA LEU A 119 6.24 29.63 -7.03
C LEU A 119 6.63 28.15 -6.83
N LEU A 120 6.37 27.60 -5.65
CA LEU A 120 6.61 26.19 -5.32
C LEU A 120 5.33 25.34 -5.43
N ASP A 121 4.21 25.92 -5.89
CA ASP A 121 3.00 25.13 -6.13
C ASP A 121 3.21 24.11 -7.27
N GLY A 122 2.59 22.95 -7.12
CA GLY A 122 2.76 21.82 -8.05
C GLY A 122 4.14 21.14 -8.02
N VAL A 123 5.08 21.57 -7.18
CA VAL A 123 6.38 20.89 -7.01
C VAL A 123 6.20 19.67 -6.10
N PRO A 124 6.74 18.50 -6.46
CA PRO A 124 6.67 17.31 -5.60
C PRO A 124 7.51 17.50 -4.32
N ALA A 125 7.12 16.82 -3.24
CA ALA A 125 7.67 17.02 -1.89
C ALA A 125 9.21 16.86 -1.83
N ASP A 126 9.76 15.91 -2.57
CA ASP A 126 11.18 15.63 -2.72
C ASP A 126 11.99 16.78 -3.35
N GLN A 127 11.35 17.62 -4.15
CA GLN A 127 12.01 18.73 -4.85
C GLN A 127 11.80 20.09 -4.18
N ILE A 128 10.85 20.21 -3.26
CA ILE A 128 10.51 21.50 -2.63
C ILE A 128 11.73 22.10 -1.94
N GLU A 129 12.47 21.33 -1.14
CA GLU A 129 13.62 21.84 -0.38
C GLU A 129 14.72 22.38 -1.31
N GLY A 130 15.09 21.60 -2.34
CA GLY A 130 16.12 22.00 -3.29
C GLY A 130 15.75 23.23 -4.12
N ARG A 131 14.46 23.41 -4.43
CA ARG A 131 13.97 24.61 -5.13
C ARG A 131 13.87 25.82 -4.20
N ALA A 132 13.36 25.62 -2.99
CA ALA A 132 13.29 26.64 -1.95
C ALA A 132 14.68 27.22 -1.63
N LYS A 133 15.69 26.36 -1.49
CA LYS A 133 17.09 26.78 -1.32
C LYS A 133 17.58 27.70 -2.43
N LYS A 134 17.39 27.28 -3.69
CA LYS A 134 17.80 28.07 -4.86
C LYS A 134 17.07 29.41 -4.94
N LEU A 135 15.79 29.43 -4.58
CA LEU A 135 14.99 30.66 -4.53
C LEU A 135 15.55 31.61 -3.48
N ALA A 136 15.77 31.12 -2.26
CA ALA A 136 16.35 31.89 -1.17
C ALA A 136 17.74 32.46 -1.49
N ASP A 137 18.61 31.67 -2.14
CA ASP A 137 19.93 32.13 -2.57
C ASP A 137 19.83 33.24 -3.62
N ARG A 138 18.85 33.16 -4.55
CA ARG A 138 18.59 34.21 -5.54
C ARG A 138 18.03 35.47 -4.88
N LEU A 139 17.12 35.34 -3.92
CA LEU A 139 16.56 36.47 -3.16
C LEU A 139 17.66 37.19 -2.37
N LYS A 140 18.54 36.46 -1.69
CA LYS A 140 19.72 37.03 -1.00
C LYS A 140 20.67 37.77 -1.94
N LYS A 141 20.87 37.26 -3.16
CA LYS A 141 21.72 37.89 -4.17
C LYS A 141 21.06 39.11 -4.84
N ALA A 142 19.74 39.08 -4.97
CA ALA A 142 18.95 40.15 -5.58
C ALA A 142 18.59 41.26 -4.59
N ALA A 143 18.63 40.98 -3.28
CA ALA A 143 18.54 42.00 -2.25
C ALA A 143 19.66 43.03 -2.50
N PRO A 144 19.33 44.31 -2.75
CA PRO A 144 20.35 45.34 -2.82
C PRO A 144 21.13 45.29 -1.50
N PRO A 145 22.46 45.51 -1.50
CA PRO A 145 23.19 45.62 -0.26
C PRO A 145 22.51 46.73 0.53
N GLU A 146 21.80 46.34 1.59
CA GLU A 146 21.20 47.34 2.46
C GLU A 146 22.35 48.22 2.91
N ARG A 147 22.21 49.48 2.55
CA ARG A 147 22.97 50.59 3.06
C ARG A 147 22.77 50.53 4.57
N SER A 148 23.61 49.76 5.26
CA SER A 148 23.79 49.75 6.70
C SER A 148 24.47 51.07 7.10
N GLY A 149 23.82 52.17 6.74
CA GLY A 149 23.85 53.38 7.51
C GLY A 149 22.75 53.19 8.54
N SER A 150 23.13 52.67 9.71
CA SER A 150 22.53 53.18 10.93
C SER A 150 22.91 54.67 10.99
N GLU A 151 22.24 55.48 10.17
CA GLU A 151 22.24 56.92 10.30
C GLU A 151 21.45 57.18 11.57
N GLY A 152 22.20 57.34 12.66
CA GLY A 152 21.79 58.11 13.82
C GLY A 152 21.38 59.50 13.34
N GLY A 153 20.17 59.60 12.81
CA GLY A 153 19.47 60.84 12.59
C GLY A 153 19.14 61.41 13.96
N GLY A 154 20.02 62.30 14.42
CA GLY A 154 19.84 63.02 15.68
C GLY A 154 18.56 63.84 15.66
N ASP A 155 17.51 63.29 16.27
CA ASP A 155 16.40 64.09 16.77
C ASP A 155 16.91 64.84 18.01
N ARG A 156 17.33 66.09 17.82
CA ARG A 156 17.45 67.08 18.90
C ARG A 156 16.05 67.52 19.32
N GLY A 157 15.23 66.58 19.77
CA GLY A 157 13.95 66.79 20.44
C GLY A 157 14.19 67.03 21.93
N ALA A 158 14.22 68.31 22.30
CA ALA A 158 14.02 68.86 23.66
C ALA A 158 14.42 67.97 24.85
N LYS A 159 15.63 68.18 25.39
CA LYS A 159 15.97 67.69 26.73
C LYS A 159 14.99 68.28 27.75
N LYS A 160 14.14 67.45 28.36
CA LYS A 160 13.52 67.80 29.64
C LYS A 160 14.65 67.96 30.68
N PRO A 161 14.64 69.01 31.53
CA PRO A 161 15.68 69.16 32.53
C PRO A 161 15.58 68.02 33.54
N THR A 162 16.61 67.17 33.61
CA THR A 162 16.77 66.14 34.64
C THR A 162 17.52 66.67 35.86
N SER A 163 17.48 67.97 36.10
CA SER A 163 17.94 68.60 37.33
C SER A 163 16.87 69.52 37.90
N LEU A 164 16.80 69.55 39.24
CA LEU A 164 15.88 70.39 40.00
C LEU A 164 16.08 71.88 39.66
N GLU A 165 17.33 72.31 39.45
CA GLU A 165 17.69 73.64 38.94
C GLU A 165 16.97 74.01 37.64
N GLY A 166 16.90 73.10 36.66
CA GLY A 166 16.30 73.40 35.36
C GLY A 166 14.76 73.51 35.38
N ALA A 167 14.12 72.88 36.37
CA ALA A 167 12.67 72.99 36.58
C ALA A 167 12.29 74.32 37.26
N ILE A 168 13.13 74.80 38.18
CA ILE A 168 12.89 76.06 38.91
C ILE A 168 13.04 77.27 37.99
N SER A 169 14.03 77.27 37.09
CA SER A 169 14.20 78.37 36.12
C SER A 169 13.03 78.50 35.13
N LYS A 170 12.34 77.40 34.80
CA LYS A 170 11.14 77.42 33.93
C LYS A 170 9.90 78.01 34.63
N ALA A 171 9.83 77.91 35.96
CA ALA A 171 8.66 78.33 36.73
C ALA A 171 8.71 79.80 37.20
N LEU A 172 9.88 80.44 37.17
CA LEU A 172 10.08 81.78 37.77
C LEU A 172 10.56 82.88 36.82
N GLY A 173 10.71 82.64 35.52
CA GLY A 173 11.21 83.66 34.60
C GLY A 173 10.80 83.49 33.15
N GLY A 174 9.92 84.39 32.69
CA GLY A 174 9.67 84.69 31.26
C GLY A 174 8.37 84.15 30.72
#